data_AF-A0A6C0CAL0-F1
#
_entry.id   AF-A0A6C0CAL0-F1
#
_cell.length_a   1.000
_cell.length_b   1.000
_cell.length_c   1.000
_cell.angle_alpha   90.00
_cell.angle_beta   90.00
_cell.angle_gamma   90.00
#
_symmetry.space_group_name_H-M   'P 1'
#
loop_
_entity.id
_entity.type
_entity.pdbx_description
1 polymer ?
#
loop_
_entity_poly.entity_id
_entity_poly.type
_entity_poly.pdbx_seq_one_letter_code
_entity_poly.pdbx_strand_id
1 'polypeptide(L)'
;MSKYKSLIHKLLLINKIIKHRDVGSLLKKNLIYLQFQKIILIDDLNIISHAFEYIYQATNFHHIKYNGSPYYETENMWRVHNIKKRGLYDLDYHCDGHHECTRPYPQIYPIKGDKVKYIIEPNLDFRIQYDDLREFATQILPYDIKNVLFVGFDKRTIVNEHGENFDRRGSNHCNVYLQMFDKVSIKKCVTLHNLAIAFYSLKSHKWDKRWEMFGSAVTKREENNIKVFLGFDHNR
;
A
#
# COMPACT_ATOMS: atom_id res chain seq x y z
N MET A 1 -10.26 -40.67 -12.70
CA MET A 1 -11.37 -40.02 -11.94
C MET A 1 -11.28 -40.10 -10.40
N SER A 2 -10.29 -40.78 -9.77
CA SER A 2 -10.24 -40.92 -8.29
C SER A 2 -9.71 -39.70 -7.52
N LYS A 3 -8.87 -38.84 -8.11
CA LYS A 3 -8.30 -37.64 -7.44
C LYS A 3 -9.37 -36.62 -7.00
N TYR A 4 -10.45 -36.46 -7.76
CA TYR A 4 -11.53 -35.53 -7.42
C TYR A 4 -12.44 -36.04 -6.29
N LYS A 5 -12.61 -37.37 -6.14
CA LYS A 5 -13.38 -37.94 -5.03
C LYS A 5 -12.73 -37.64 -3.67
N SER A 6 -11.40 -37.68 -3.59
CA SER A 6 -10.65 -37.33 -2.37
C SER A 6 -10.81 -35.84 -2.02
N LEU A 7 -10.72 -34.96 -3.01
CA LEU A 7 -10.88 -33.51 -2.81
C LEU A 7 -12.31 -33.15 -2.40
N ILE A 8 -13.32 -33.70 -3.07
CA ILE A 8 -14.74 -33.50 -2.74
C ILE A 8 -15.05 -34.03 -1.34
N HIS A 9 -14.50 -35.18 -0.97
CA HIS A 9 -14.69 -35.74 0.37
C HIS A 9 -14.01 -34.88 1.46
N LYS A 10 -12.81 -34.35 1.19
CA LYS A 10 -12.12 -33.40 2.08
C LYS A 10 -12.92 -32.08 2.20
N LEU A 11 -13.46 -31.56 1.11
CA LEU A 11 -14.30 -30.37 1.11
C LEU A 11 -15.62 -30.59 1.84
N LEU A 12 -16.25 -31.77 1.69
CA LEU A 12 -17.46 -32.16 2.42
C LEU A 12 -17.21 -32.33 3.92
N LEU A 13 -16.07 -32.92 4.31
CA LEU A 13 -15.64 -33.04 5.71
C LEU A 13 -15.39 -31.66 6.32
N ILE A 14 -14.68 -30.78 5.62
CA ILE A 14 -14.48 -29.38 6.04
C ILE A 14 -15.83 -28.68 6.20
N ASN A 15 -16.77 -28.85 5.26
CA ASN A 15 -18.09 -28.23 5.32
C ASN A 15 -18.95 -28.78 6.49
N LYS A 16 -18.81 -30.07 6.82
CA LYS A 16 -19.50 -30.72 7.95
C LYS A 16 -18.90 -30.28 9.30
N ILE A 17 -17.57 -30.10 9.34
CA ILE A 17 -16.83 -29.61 10.50
C ILE A 17 -17.14 -28.13 10.77
N ILE A 18 -17.27 -27.29 9.73
CA ILE A 18 -17.61 -25.86 9.85
C ILE A 18 -19.02 -25.63 10.45
N LYS A 19 -19.92 -26.62 10.40
CA LYS A 19 -21.26 -26.53 11.03
C LYS A 19 -21.21 -26.57 12.56
N HIS A 20 -20.16 -27.14 13.16
CA HIS A 20 -19.91 -26.93 14.59
C HIS A 20 -19.32 -25.54 14.79
N ARG A 21 -20.05 -24.68 15.50
CA ARG A 21 -19.68 -23.26 15.73
C ARG A 21 -18.25 -23.12 16.24
N ASP A 22 -17.83 -24.02 17.14
CA ASP A 22 -16.51 -23.98 17.76
C ASP A 22 -15.40 -24.42 16.80
N VAL A 23 -15.64 -25.46 15.98
CA VAL A 23 -14.63 -25.93 15.02
C VAL A 23 -14.56 -25.00 13.80
N GLY A 24 -15.67 -24.44 13.36
CA GLY A 24 -15.70 -23.38 12.35
C GLY A 24 -14.96 -22.12 12.80
N SER A 25 -15.09 -21.73 14.08
CA SER A 25 -14.33 -20.63 14.68
C SER A 25 -12.82 -20.95 14.74
N LEU A 26 -12.47 -22.14 15.20
CA LEU A 26 -11.08 -22.60 15.28
C LEU A 26 -10.41 -22.68 13.90
N LEU A 27 -11.12 -23.21 12.90
CA LEU A 27 -10.65 -23.27 11.51
C LEU A 27 -10.48 -21.88 10.91
N LYS A 28 -11.44 -20.96 11.12
CA LYS A 28 -11.30 -19.57 10.68
C LYS A 28 -10.08 -18.91 11.33
N LYS A 29 -9.90 -19.08 12.63
CA LYS A 29 -8.74 -18.59 13.38
C LYS A 29 -7.44 -19.16 12.78
N ASN A 30 -7.35 -20.47 12.60
CA ASN A 30 -6.18 -21.12 12.01
C ASN A 30 -5.91 -20.68 10.57
N LEU A 31 -6.94 -20.53 9.73
CA LEU A 31 -6.79 -20.03 8.36
C LEU A 31 -6.30 -18.57 8.34
N ILE A 32 -6.80 -17.74 9.25
CA ILE A 32 -6.31 -16.36 9.42
C ILE A 32 -4.84 -16.37 9.84
N TYR A 33 -4.41 -17.21 10.79
CA TYR A 33 -3.00 -17.31 11.19
C TYR A 33 -2.10 -17.93 10.12
N LEU A 34 -2.63 -18.84 9.30
CA LEU A 34 -1.89 -19.40 8.15
C LEU A 34 -1.67 -18.34 7.06
N GLN A 35 -2.63 -17.43 6.89
CA GLN A 35 -2.55 -16.35 5.90
C GLN A 35 -1.79 -15.13 6.41
N PHE A 36 -1.97 -14.78 7.68
CA PHE A 36 -1.41 -13.58 8.32
C PHE A 36 -0.53 -14.00 9.50
N GLN A 37 0.75 -13.67 9.39
CA GLN A 37 1.77 -14.04 10.37
C GLN A 37 1.74 -13.12 11.59
N LYS A 38 1.22 -11.89 11.43
CA LYS A 38 1.05 -10.91 12.51
C LYS A 38 -0.34 -10.29 12.43
N ILE A 39 -1.03 -10.27 13.56
CA ILE A 39 -2.32 -9.58 13.72
C ILE A 39 -2.13 -8.50 14.77
N ILE A 40 -2.51 -7.27 14.44
CA ILE A 40 -2.45 -6.11 15.33
C ILE A 40 -3.89 -5.69 15.63
N LEU A 41 -4.25 -5.68 16.91
CA LEU A 41 -5.48 -5.08 17.38
C LEU A 41 -5.27 -3.55 17.48
N ILE A 42 -6.19 -2.77 16.94
CA ILE A 42 -6.17 -1.30 17.07
C ILE A 42 -7.03 -0.91 18.27
N ASP A 43 -6.45 -1.07 19.45
CA ASP A 43 -6.97 -0.53 20.71
C ASP A 43 -6.46 0.89 20.97
N ASP A 44 -5.22 1.18 20.56
CA ASP A 44 -4.63 2.52 20.49
C ASP A 44 -4.68 3.10 19.06
N LEU A 45 -5.11 4.37 18.93
CA LEU A 45 -5.14 5.10 17.67
C LEU A 45 -3.73 5.42 17.13
N ASN A 46 -2.73 5.54 18.01
CA ASN A 46 -1.35 5.82 17.60
C ASN A 46 -0.77 4.70 16.74
N ILE A 47 -1.22 3.45 16.91
CA ILE A 47 -0.81 2.29 16.09
C ILE A 47 -0.97 2.58 14.60
N ILE A 48 -2.01 3.30 14.20
CA ILE A 48 -2.26 3.60 12.79
C ILE A 48 -1.37 4.74 12.29
N SER A 49 -1.16 5.76 13.10
CA SER A 49 -0.19 6.81 12.80
C SER A 49 1.23 6.23 12.63
N HIS A 50 1.67 5.41 13.59
CA HIS A 50 2.94 4.68 13.52
C HIS A 50 3.02 3.75 12.29
N ALA A 51 1.90 3.14 11.86
CA ALA A 51 1.89 2.33 10.65
C ALA A 51 2.19 3.16 9.40
N PHE A 52 1.66 4.38 9.27
CA PHE A 52 1.95 5.26 8.13
C PHE A 52 3.37 5.81 8.17
N GLU A 53 3.87 6.19 9.35
CA GLU A 53 5.27 6.57 9.52
C GLU A 53 6.22 5.43 9.16
N TYR A 54 5.91 4.21 9.61
CA TYR A 54 6.65 3.01 9.24
C TYR A 54 6.61 2.76 7.74
N ILE A 55 5.44 2.85 7.09
CA ILE A 55 5.32 2.70 5.63
C ILE A 55 6.22 3.70 4.91
N TYR A 56 6.15 4.97 5.30
CA TYR A 56 6.94 6.04 4.70
C TYR A 56 8.45 5.75 4.79
N GLN A 57 8.94 5.31 5.95
CA GLN A 57 10.35 5.03 6.18
C GLN A 57 10.80 3.70 5.54
N ALA A 58 10.04 2.63 5.76
CA ALA A 58 10.44 1.25 5.51
C ALA A 58 10.00 0.69 4.16
N THR A 59 9.22 1.43 3.35
CA THR A 59 8.78 0.96 2.03
C THR A 59 9.14 1.94 0.91
N ASN A 60 9.32 1.42 -0.31
CA ASN A 60 9.53 2.17 -1.55
C ASN A 60 8.45 1.77 -2.55
N PHE A 61 7.84 2.74 -3.23
CA PHE A 61 7.01 2.44 -4.38
C PHE A 61 7.93 2.18 -5.57
N HIS A 62 8.00 0.94 -6.02
CA HIS A 62 8.97 0.56 -7.05
C HIS A 62 8.39 0.70 -8.45
N HIS A 63 7.25 0.07 -8.72
CA HIS A 63 6.60 0.11 -10.03
C HIS A 63 5.14 -0.31 -9.94
N ILE A 64 4.43 -0.20 -11.05
CA ILE A 64 3.13 -0.83 -11.22
C ILE A 64 3.23 -2.01 -12.20
N LYS A 65 2.35 -2.99 -12.06
CA LYS A 65 2.06 -3.96 -13.11
C LYS A 65 0.72 -3.63 -13.73
N TYR A 66 0.73 -3.31 -15.02
CA TYR A 66 -0.46 -3.09 -15.82
C TYR A 66 -0.64 -4.26 -16.79
N ASN A 67 -1.74 -4.99 -16.64
CA ASN A 67 -2.05 -6.22 -17.40
C ASN A 67 -0.91 -7.25 -17.41
N GLY A 68 -0.17 -7.33 -16.30
CA GLY A 68 0.93 -8.27 -16.09
C GLY A 68 2.31 -7.70 -16.41
N SER A 69 2.38 -6.62 -17.18
CA SER A 69 3.64 -5.98 -17.58
C SER A 69 4.06 -4.88 -16.59
N PRO A 70 5.32 -4.84 -16.13
CA PRO A 70 5.81 -3.78 -15.26
C PRO A 70 5.99 -2.44 -16.00
N TYR A 71 5.53 -1.35 -15.38
CA TYR A 71 5.77 0.02 -15.84
C TYR A 71 6.40 0.82 -14.72
N TYR A 72 7.45 1.54 -15.09
CA TYR A 72 8.33 2.19 -14.14
C TYR A 72 8.13 3.70 -14.15
N GLU A 73 8.62 4.33 -13.09
CA GLU A 73 8.87 5.75 -13.03
C GLU A 73 9.76 6.19 -14.20
N THR A 74 9.46 7.27 -14.90
CA THR A 74 10.36 7.78 -15.95
C THR A 74 11.56 8.51 -15.34
N GLU A 75 12.67 8.57 -16.06
CA GLU A 75 13.88 9.26 -15.60
C GLU A 75 13.57 10.73 -15.30
N ASN A 76 14.04 11.20 -14.15
CA ASN A 76 13.88 12.57 -13.71
C ASN A 76 15.11 13.04 -12.92
N MET A 77 15.18 14.35 -12.65
CA MET A 77 16.32 14.97 -11.94
C MET A 77 16.61 14.39 -10.55
N TRP A 78 15.62 13.76 -9.90
CA TRP A 78 15.78 13.17 -8.57
C TRP A 78 16.34 11.76 -8.61
N ARG A 79 16.34 11.11 -9.79
CA ARG A 79 16.92 9.79 -10.07
C ARG A 79 16.63 8.75 -8.98
N VAL A 80 15.42 8.79 -8.42
CA VAL A 80 15.01 7.98 -7.26
C VAL A 80 15.28 6.50 -7.52
N HIS A 81 14.90 6.05 -8.70
CA HIS A 81 15.16 4.70 -9.17
C HIS A 81 15.77 4.74 -10.57
N ASN A 82 17.08 4.51 -10.63
CA ASN A 82 17.76 4.35 -11.92
C ASN A 82 17.52 2.92 -12.45
N ILE A 83 16.41 2.72 -13.17
CA ILE A 83 15.98 1.40 -13.63
C ILE A 83 16.65 1.07 -14.96
N LYS A 84 17.67 0.22 -14.88
CA LYS A 84 18.57 -0.09 -16.01
C LYS A 84 17.96 -0.95 -17.11
N LYS A 85 16.81 -1.59 -16.88
CA LYS A 85 16.19 -2.51 -17.85
C LYS A 85 14.68 -2.36 -17.90
N ARG A 86 14.19 -1.61 -18.89
CA ARG A 86 12.76 -1.48 -19.22
C ARG A 86 12.39 -2.37 -20.41
N GLY A 87 11.11 -2.71 -20.52
CA GLY A 87 10.60 -3.36 -21.73
C GLY A 87 10.49 -2.35 -22.88
N LEU A 88 10.52 -2.83 -24.12
CA LEU A 88 10.31 -1.96 -25.30
C LEU A 88 8.96 -1.22 -25.30
N TYR A 89 8.00 -1.70 -24.51
CA TYR A 89 6.68 -1.10 -24.32
C TYR A 89 6.65 0.00 -23.25
N ASP A 90 7.71 0.15 -22.43
CA ASP A 90 7.81 1.15 -21.36
C ASP A 90 8.97 2.10 -21.68
N LEU A 91 8.73 3.00 -22.64
CA LEU A 91 9.73 3.96 -23.08
C LEU A 91 10.08 4.94 -21.97
N ASP A 92 11.37 5.20 -21.78
CA ASP A 92 11.83 6.14 -20.78
C ASP A 92 11.75 7.57 -21.32
N TYR A 93 10.88 8.39 -20.75
CA TYR A 93 10.75 9.80 -21.11
C TYR A 93 11.43 10.67 -20.06
N HIS A 94 12.49 11.36 -20.46
CA HIS A 94 13.22 12.24 -19.56
C HIS A 94 12.32 13.40 -19.09
N CYS A 95 12.36 13.64 -17.78
CA CYS A 95 11.70 14.76 -17.11
C CYS A 95 12.71 15.65 -16.37
N ASP A 96 12.95 16.80 -16.96
CA ASP A 96 14.03 17.73 -16.66
C ASP A 96 13.44 18.85 -15.78
N GLY A 97 13.73 18.83 -14.48
CA GLY A 97 13.35 19.94 -13.61
C GLY A 97 11.98 19.82 -12.94
N HIS A 98 11.56 20.93 -12.32
CA HIS A 98 10.36 20.98 -11.48
C HIS A 98 9.05 20.98 -12.27
N HIS A 99 9.06 21.27 -13.59
CA HIS A 99 7.83 21.49 -14.37
C HIS A 99 7.86 20.96 -15.82
N GLU A 100 9.00 20.56 -16.34
CA GLU A 100 9.18 20.24 -17.76
C GLU A 100 9.50 18.77 -17.95
N CYS A 101 8.53 18.02 -18.47
CA CYS A 101 8.82 16.70 -19.02
C CYS A 101 8.72 16.76 -20.52
N THR A 102 9.59 15.99 -21.19
CA THR A 102 9.48 15.72 -22.63
C THR A 102 8.07 15.25 -22.99
N ARG A 103 7.42 14.54 -22.05
CA ARG A 103 6.03 14.11 -22.19
C ARG A 103 5.24 14.33 -20.88
N PRO A 104 4.39 15.37 -20.80
CA PRO A 104 3.68 15.71 -19.57
C PRO A 104 2.49 14.80 -19.25
N TYR A 105 2.11 13.90 -20.17
CA TYR A 105 0.94 13.03 -20.01
C TYR A 105 1.28 11.55 -20.22
N PRO A 106 0.66 10.64 -19.44
CA PRO A 106 0.81 9.21 -19.62
C PRO A 106 0.32 8.78 -21.01
N GLN A 107 0.85 7.66 -21.49
CA GLN A 107 0.44 7.07 -22.77
C GLN A 107 -0.80 6.19 -22.63
N ILE A 108 -0.95 5.56 -21.47
CA ILE A 108 -1.95 4.53 -21.21
C ILE A 108 -2.89 5.05 -20.13
N TYR A 109 -4.17 5.12 -20.45
CA TYR A 109 -5.22 5.40 -19.49
C TYR A 109 -5.97 4.09 -19.20
N PRO A 110 -5.85 3.52 -17.99
CA PRO A 110 -6.55 2.29 -17.65
C PRO A 110 -8.07 2.42 -17.84
N ILE A 111 -8.67 1.41 -18.45
CA ILE A 111 -10.11 1.28 -18.64
C ILE A 111 -10.69 0.19 -17.75
N LYS A 112 -12.02 0.11 -17.69
CA LYS A 112 -12.72 -0.90 -16.91
C LYS A 112 -12.32 -2.31 -17.37
N GLY A 113 -11.76 -3.10 -16.46
CA GLY A 113 -11.29 -4.47 -16.72
C GLY A 113 -9.78 -4.61 -16.71
N ASP A 114 -9.04 -3.51 -16.85
CA ASP A 114 -7.59 -3.52 -16.73
C ASP A 114 -7.14 -3.87 -15.30
N LYS A 115 -6.00 -4.55 -15.22
CA LYS A 115 -5.40 -4.98 -13.96
C LYS A 115 -4.21 -4.09 -13.65
N VAL A 116 -4.42 -3.14 -12.75
CA VAL A 116 -3.35 -2.32 -12.16
C VAL A 116 -2.98 -2.89 -10.79
N LYS A 117 -1.70 -3.21 -10.59
CA LYS A 117 -1.17 -3.68 -9.31
C LYS A 117 0.06 -2.87 -8.91
N TYR A 118 0.02 -2.32 -7.70
CA TYR A 118 1.16 -1.62 -7.08
C TYR A 118 2.19 -2.63 -6.60
N ILE A 119 3.46 -2.38 -6.91
CA ILE A 119 4.60 -3.16 -6.41
C ILE A 119 5.41 -2.26 -5.49
N ILE A 120 5.40 -2.65 -4.21
CA ILE A 120 6.06 -1.95 -3.11
C ILE A 120 7.18 -2.85 -2.62
N GLU A 121 8.36 -2.27 -2.42
CA GLU A 121 9.56 -2.98 -1.98
C GLU A 121 10.01 -2.46 -0.61
N PRO A 122 10.71 -3.28 0.19
CA PRO A 122 11.32 -2.82 1.42
C PRO A 122 12.40 -1.77 1.12
N ASN A 123 12.47 -0.75 1.96
CA ASN A 123 13.59 0.19 1.96
C ASN A 123 14.72 -0.36 2.81
N LEU A 124 15.81 -0.79 2.19
CA LEU A 124 16.94 -1.38 2.92
C LEU A 124 17.75 -0.35 3.73
N ASP A 125 17.65 0.93 3.38
CA ASP A 125 18.38 2.02 4.03
C ASP A 125 17.59 2.68 5.16
N PHE A 126 16.42 2.14 5.52
CA PHE A 126 15.59 2.76 6.54
C PHE A 126 16.25 2.70 7.92
N ARG A 127 16.15 3.82 8.65
CA ARG A 127 16.58 3.92 10.05
C ARG A 127 15.41 4.43 10.86
N ILE A 128 15.05 3.73 11.92
CA ILE A 128 14.01 4.16 12.85
C ILE A 128 14.57 5.35 13.64
N GLN A 129 13.97 6.52 13.47
CA GLN A 129 14.45 7.76 14.08
C GLN A 129 13.82 8.05 15.44
N TYR A 130 12.66 7.46 15.74
CA TYR A 130 11.86 7.76 16.93
C TYR A 130 11.66 6.52 17.80
N ASP A 131 11.79 6.68 19.12
CA ASP A 131 11.65 5.59 20.07
C ASP A 131 10.23 5.00 20.09
N ASP A 132 9.19 5.84 19.98
CA ASP A 132 7.79 5.38 19.93
C ASP A 132 7.50 4.53 18.69
N LEU A 133 8.11 4.88 17.55
CA LEU A 133 8.04 4.09 16.32
C LEU A 133 8.83 2.79 16.45
N ARG A 134 9.87 2.74 17.28
CA ARG A 134 10.76 1.58 17.43
C ARG A 134 10.03 0.38 17.98
N GLU A 135 9.15 0.57 18.96
CA GLU A 135 8.34 -0.52 19.49
C GLU A 135 7.44 -1.11 18.40
N PHE A 136 6.69 -0.26 17.70
CA PHE A 136 5.83 -0.68 16.59
C PHE A 136 6.65 -1.39 15.51
N ALA A 137 7.74 -0.78 15.04
CA ALA A 137 8.58 -1.32 13.98
C ALA A 137 9.16 -2.69 14.35
N THR A 138 9.63 -2.87 15.58
CA THR A 138 10.21 -4.16 16.05
C THR A 138 9.17 -5.28 16.01
N GLN A 139 7.90 -4.98 16.26
CA GLN A 139 6.81 -5.97 16.16
C GLN A 139 6.49 -6.38 14.72
N ILE A 140 6.88 -5.60 13.72
CA ILE A 140 6.47 -5.74 12.32
C ILE A 140 7.60 -6.20 11.41
N LEU A 141 8.82 -5.73 11.67
CA LEU A 141 10.06 -6.04 10.95
C LEU A 141 10.24 -7.51 10.55
N PRO A 142 9.91 -8.51 11.42
CA PRO A 142 10.07 -9.92 11.05
C PRO A 142 9.11 -10.44 9.97
N TYR A 143 8.11 -9.64 9.57
CA TYR A 143 7.00 -10.08 8.73
C TYR A 143 6.92 -9.29 7.42
N ASP A 144 6.51 -9.97 6.34
CA ASP A 144 6.14 -9.30 5.09
C ASP A 144 4.90 -8.43 5.34
N ILE A 145 4.90 -7.17 4.86
CA ILE A 145 3.80 -6.22 5.05
C ILE A 145 2.44 -6.75 4.52
N LYS A 146 2.43 -7.71 3.58
CA LYS A 146 1.20 -8.36 3.10
C LYS A 146 0.62 -9.36 4.10
N ASN A 147 1.43 -9.83 5.05
CA ASN A 147 1.09 -10.81 6.08
C ASN A 147 0.81 -10.17 7.45
N VAL A 148 0.85 -8.84 7.54
CA VAL A 148 0.53 -8.08 8.75
C VAL A 148 -0.90 -7.55 8.62
N LEU A 149 -1.82 -8.06 9.42
CA LEU A 149 -3.24 -7.71 9.42
C LEU A 149 -3.58 -6.79 10.60
N PHE A 150 -4.36 -5.74 10.36
CA PHE A 150 -4.93 -4.92 11.44
C PHE A 150 -6.44 -5.16 11.60
N VAL A 151 -6.88 -5.29 12.85
CA VAL A 151 -8.26 -5.54 13.27
C VAL A 151 -8.72 -4.53 14.34
N GLY A 152 -10.02 -4.45 14.64
CA GLY A 152 -10.55 -3.59 15.73
C GLY A 152 -11.35 -2.35 15.30
N PHE A 153 -11.86 -2.29 14.06
CA PHE A 153 -12.70 -1.19 13.55
C PHE A 153 -13.53 -1.73 12.35
N ASP A 154 -14.61 -1.03 11.97
CA ASP A 154 -15.50 -1.44 10.87
C ASP A 154 -15.12 -0.83 9.52
N LYS A 155 -14.90 0.49 9.50
CA LYS A 155 -14.54 1.25 8.30
C LYS A 155 -13.36 2.17 8.59
N ARG A 156 -12.47 2.29 7.59
CA ARG A 156 -11.41 3.29 7.61
C ARG A 156 -11.57 4.25 6.44
N THR A 157 -11.34 5.51 6.76
CA THR A 157 -11.26 6.58 5.78
C THR A 157 -9.91 7.25 5.96
N ILE A 158 -9.04 7.14 4.97
CA ILE A 158 -7.74 7.80 4.97
C ILE A 158 -7.88 9.00 4.04
N VAL A 159 -7.48 10.18 4.50
CA VAL A 159 -7.66 11.46 3.83
C VAL A 159 -6.30 12.12 3.70
N ASN A 160 -5.97 12.61 2.51
CA ASN A 160 -4.92 13.62 2.32
C ASN A 160 -5.53 14.98 2.71
N GLU A 161 -5.01 15.61 3.77
CA GLU A 161 -5.56 16.89 4.27
C GLU A 161 -5.39 18.05 3.26
N HIS A 162 -4.44 17.94 2.35
CA HIS A 162 -4.11 18.96 1.36
C HIS A 162 -4.70 18.65 -0.04
N GLY A 163 -5.49 17.59 -0.17
CA GLY A 163 -6.16 17.20 -1.41
C GLY A 163 -5.27 16.39 -2.35
N GLU A 164 -5.41 16.57 -3.66
CA GLU A 164 -4.50 15.94 -4.64
C GLU A 164 -3.18 16.72 -4.75
N ASN A 165 -2.07 15.98 -4.85
CA ASN A 165 -0.74 16.57 -5.01
C ASN A 165 -0.41 16.75 -6.49
N PHE A 166 -0.72 17.95 -7.00
CA PHE A 166 -0.34 18.37 -8.35
C PHE A 166 1.08 18.93 -8.43
N ASP A 167 1.80 18.98 -7.30
CA ASP A 167 3.19 19.37 -7.30
C ASP A 167 3.95 18.47 -8.28
N ARG A 168 4.63 19.08 -9.24
CA ARG A 168 5.44 18.39 -10.23
C ARG A 168 6.86 18.11 -9.71
N ARG A 169 7.25 18.70 -8.56
CA ARG A 169 8.46 18.32 -7.83
C ARG A 169 8.32 16.88 -7.32
N GLY A 170 9.45 16.18 -7.20
CA GLY A 170 9.44 14.73 -6.98
C GLY A 170 9.06 13.96 -8.23
N SER A 171 8.91 12.64 -8.10
CA SER A 171 8.71 11.78 -9.27
C SER A 171 7.41 11.01 -9.22
N ASN A 172 6.52 11.31 -10.16
CA ASN A 172 5.25 10.62 -10.35
C ASN A 172 4.97 10.28 -11.83
N HIS A 173 5.93 10.51 -12.72
CA HIS A 173 5.74 10.25 -14.14
C HIS A 173 5.86 8.77 -14.43
N CYS A 174 4.79 8.20 -14.98
CA CYS A 174 4.71 6.83 -15.44
C CYS A 174 3.97 6.82 -16.77
N ASN A 175 4.31 5.88 -17.66
CA ASN A 175 3.60 5.73 -18.93
C ASN A 175 2.13 5.33 -18.76
N VAL A 176 1.77 4.79 -17.60
CA VAL A 176 0.39 4.44 -17.24
C VAL A 176 -0.14 5.48 -16.27
N TYR A 177 -1.32 6.02 -16.58
CA TYR A 177 -2.03 6.93 -15.69
C TYR A 177 -2.40 6.21 -14.40
N LEU A 178 -2.04 6.83 -13.29
CA LEU A 178 -2.45 6.40 -11.96
C LEU A 178 -3.33 7.47 -11.36
N GLN A 179 -4.56 7.07 -11.04
CA GLN A 179 -5.53 7.99 -10.44
C GLN A 179 -5.00 8.47 -9.09
N MET A 180 -4.89 9.78 -8.93
CA MET A 180 -4.63 10.43 -7.65
C MET A 180 -5.91 10.46 -6.84
N PHE A 181 -5.80 10.32 -5.53
CA PHE A 181 -6.95 10.39 -4.64
C PHE A 181 -6.65 11.38 -3.53
N ASP A 182 -7.63 12.19 -3.17
CA ASP A 182 -7.64 12.96 -1.93
C ASP A 182 -8.10 12.10 -0.74
N LYS A 183 -8.80 11.00 -1.01
CA LYS A 183 -9.42 10.13 -0.01
C LYS A 183 -9.50 8.68 -0.47
N VAL A 184 -9.15 7.76 0.42
CA VAL A 184 -9.29 6.32 0.21
C VAL A 184 -10.15 5.73 1.33
N SER A 185 -11.22 5.01 0.97
CA SER A 185 -12.02 4.25 1.94
C SER A 185 -11.67 2.77 1.86
N ILE A 186 -11.26 2.20 3.00
CA ILE A 186 -10.94 0.79 3.13
C ILE A 186 -12.01 0.12 4.00
N LYS A 187 -12.67 -0.90 3.45
CA LYS A 187 -13.74 -1.66 4.11
C LYS A 187 -13.21 -2.97 4.66
N LYS A 188 -13.21 -3.12 6.00
CA LYS A 188 -12.82 -4.32 6.78
C LYS A 188 -11.41 -4.86 6.48
N CYS A 189 -10.81 -5.57 7.44
CA CYS A 189 -9.50 -6.25 7.41
C CYS A 189 -8.46 -5.60 6.46
N VAL A 190 -7.61 -4.71 6.98
CA VAL A 190 -6.51 -4.11 6.19
C VAL A 190 -5.22 -4.85 6.48
N THR A 191 -4.42 -5.08 5.45
CA THR A 191 -3.02 -5.42 5.65
C THR A 191 -2.16 -4.16 5.69
N LEU A 192 -0.96 -4.24 6.24
CA LEU A 192 0.02 -3.14 6.14
C LEU A 192 0.33 -2.81 4.67
N HIS A 193 0.35 -3.80 3.79
CA HIS A 193 0.44 -3.61 2.34
C HIS A 193 -0.74 -2.80 1.76
N ASN A 194 -1.97 -3.04 2.23
CA ASN A 194 -3.12 -2.24 1.79
C ASN A 194 -3.03 -0.79 2.27
N LEU A 195 -2.52 -0.56 3.50
CA LEU A 195 -2.24 0.79 3.98
C LEU A 195 -1.14 1.46 3.15
N ALA A 196 -0.10 0.72 2.75
CA ALA A 196 0.96 1.24 1.90
C ALA A 196 0.45 1.63 0.51
N ILE A 197 -0.43 0.83 -0.11
CA ILE A 197 -1.09 1.23 -1.37
C ILE A 197 -1.91 2.51 -1.19
N ALA A 198 -2.69 2.60 -0.11
CA ALA A 198 -3.49 3.79 0.16
C ALA A 198 -2.60 5.03 0.38
N PHE A 199 -1.49 4.87 1.12
CA PHE A 199 -0.49 5.91 1.32
C PHE A 199 0.05 6.43 -0.01
N TYR A 200 0.59 5.57 -0.88
CA TYR A 200 1.13 6.01 -2.16
C TYR A 200 0.07 6.59 -3.10
N SER A 201 -1.16 6.10 -3.04
CA SER A 201 -2.27 6.65 -3.82
C SER A 201 -2.64 8.07 -3.39
N LEU A 202 -2.64 8.34 -2.08
CA LEU A 202 -2.90 9.66 -1.48
C LEU A 202 -1.72 10.61 -1.65
N LYS A 203 -0.50 10.09 -1.63
CA LYS A 203 0.74 10.79 -1.98
C LYS A 203 0.86 11.04 -3.49
N SER A 204 -0.21 10.82 -4.25
CA SER A 204 -0.29 11.04 -5.70
C SER A 204 0.81 10.31 -6.48
N HIS A 205 1.10 9.09 -6.02
CA HIS A 205 2.10 8.20 -6.61
C HIS A 205 3.44 8.90 -6.71
N LYS A 206 4.00 9.38 -5.59
CA LYS A 206 5.34 9.96 -5.61
C LYS A 206 6.35 8.91 -5.18
N TRP A 207 7.23 8.53 -6.10
CA TRP A 207 8.25 7.48 -5.94
C TRP A 207 9.38 7.93 -5.01
N ASP A 208 9.73 9.21 -5.01
CA ASP A 208 10.79 9.76 -4.17
C ASP A 208 10.44 9.76 -2.69
N LYS A 209 11.48 9.79 -1.84
CA LYS A 209 11.37 9.86 -0.38
C LYS A 209 11.74 11.21 0.18
N ARG A 210 11.55 12.30 -0.57
CA ARG A 210 11.83 13.62 -0.04
C ARG A 210 11.01 13.84 1.20
N TRP A 211 11.68 14.34 2.25
CA TRP A 211 11.12 14.53 3.58
C TRP A 211 9.90 15.45 3.59
N GLU A 212 9.80 16.34 2.60
CA GLU A 212 8.66 17.22 2.36
C GLU A 212 7.38 16.41 2.04
N MET A 213 7.51 15.21 1.48
CA MET A 213 6.40 14.45 0.91
C MET A 213 5.64 13.57 1.91
N PHE A 214 5.86 13.71 3.21
CA PHE A 214 5.00 13.18 4.29
C PHE A 214 5.35 13.91 5.60
N GLY A 215 4.42 14.75 6.08
CA GLY A 215 4.62 15.54 7.29
C GLY A 215 4.05 14.90 8.55
N SER A 216 2.89 14.25 8.45
CA SER A 216 2.22 13.68 9.64
C SER A 216 1.14 12.67 9.29
N ALA A 217 0.79 11.82 10.26
CA ALA A 217 -0.43 11.03 10.26
C ALA A 217 -1.19 11.22 11.58
N VAL A 218 -2.38 11.80 11.52
CA VAL A 218 -3.24 12.02 12.69
C VAL A 218 -4.46 11.12 12.60
N THR A 219 -4.69 10.32 13.63
CA THR A 219 -5.79 9.35 13.67
C THR A 219 -6.90 9.84 14.61
N LYS A 220 -8.15 9.89 14.13
CA LYS A 220 -9.35 10.20 14.92
C LYS A 220 -10.33 9.03 14.89
N ARG A 221 -10.94 8.73 16.03
CA ARG A 221 -12.02 7.73 16.13
C ARG A 221 -13.38 8.44 16.00
N GLU A 222 -14.22 7.90 15.13
CA GLU A 222 -15.60 8.33 14.90
C GLU A 222 -16.50 7.10 15.09
N GLU A 223 -17.00 6.89 16.32
CA GLU A 223 -17.72 5.67 16.72
C GLU A 223 -16.89 4.40 16.45
N ASN A 224 -17.40 3.47 15.61
CA ASN A 224 -16.71 2.24 15.18
C ASN A 224 -15.80 2.46 13.95
N ASN A 225 -15.65 3.70 13.51
CA ASN A 225 -14.85 4.07 12.35
C ASN A 225 -13.57 4.79 12.77
N ILE A 226 -12.56 4.67 11.92
CA ILE A 226 -11.31 5.41 12.08
C ILE A 226 -11.12 6.30 10.87
N LYS A 227 -10.82 7.58 11.13
CA LYS A 227 -10.42 8.54 10.11
C LYS A 227 -8.96 8.91 10.32
N VAL A 228 -8.16 8.73 9.28
CA VAL A 228 -6.73 9.05 9.31
C VAL A 228 -6.51 10.22 8.38
N PHE A 229 -5.81 11.22 8.88
CA PHE A 229 -5.48 12.43 8.19
C PHE A 229 -3.98 12.43 7.93
N LEU A 230 -3.60 12.41 6.66
CA LEU A 230 -2.20 12.44 6.23
C LEU A 230 -1.86 13.86 5.78
N GLY A 231 -0.83 14.43 6.41
CA GLY A 231 -0.22 15.69 6.01
C GLY A 231 0.87 15.44 4.99
N PHE A 232 0.84 16.17 3.89
CA PHE A 232 1.82 16.10 2.80
C PHE A 232 2.17 17.53 2.36
N ASP A 233 3.44 17.82 2.12
CA ASP A 233 3.79 19.08 1.47
C ASP A 233 3.42 19.01 -0.02
N HIS A 234 2.63 19.98 -0.46
CA HIS A 234 2.20 20.17 -1.85
C HIS A 234 2.78 21.46 -2.47
N ASN A 235 3.75 22.10 -1.82
CA ASN A 235 4.32 23.40 -2.20
C ASN A 235 3.32 24.57 -2.30
N ARG A 236 2.28 24.57 -1.47
CA ARG A 236 1.23 25.59 -1.50
C ARG A 236 1.46 26.69 -0.48
#